data_AF-W1WGF2-F1
#
_entry.id   AF-W1WGF2-F1
#
_cell.length_a   1.000
_cell.length_b   1.000
_cell.length_c   1.000
_cell.angle_alpha   90.00
_cell.angle_beta   90.00
_cell.angle_gamma   90.00
#
_symmetry.space_group_name_H-M   'P 1'
#
loop_
_entity.id
_entity.type
_entity.pdbx_description
1 polymer ?
#
loop_
_entity_poly.entity_id
_entity_poly.type
_entity_poly.pdbx_seq_one_letter_code
_entity_poly.pdbx_strand_id
1 'polypeptide(L)'
;ATRQRSERLVAAIEAEGATTPELKEILEKKQFLIKRSHWIFGGDGWAYDIGFGGVDHVLASGEDINIFVFDTEVYSNTGGQASKSTNIAAVAQFAASGKRTKKKDLGMMAMSYGYVYVAQVAMGADKNQLMKAVAEAEAYPGPSLIIAYSPCINHGIKAGMGKAQEEQRKA
;
A
#
# COMPACT_ATOMS: atom_id res chain seq x y z
N ALA A 1 -8.29 14.62 -16.16
CA ALA A 1 -7.05 14.17 -15.49
C ALA A 1 -5.97 15.26 -15.60
N THR A 2 -5.05 15.35 -14.63
CA THR A 2 -3.95 16.33 -14.61
C THR A 2 -3.08 16.22 -15.86
N ARG A 3 -2.77 15.00 -16.32
CA ARG A 3 -2.02 14.74 -17.56
C ARG A 3 -2.53 15.49 -18.79
N GLN A 4 -3.83 15.36 -19.09
CA GLN A 4 -4.45 16.03 -20.23
C GLN A 4 -4.39 17.56 -20.12
N ARG A 5 -4.48 18.10 -18.89
CA ARG A 5 -4.35 19.55 -18.64
C ARG A 5 -2.90 20.00 -18.85
N SER A 6 -1.93 19.23 -18.37
CA SER A 6 -0.50 19.49 -18.56
C SER A 6 -0.12 19.46 -20.04
N GLU A 7 -0.59 18.48 -20.80
CA GLU A 7 -0.35 18.38 -22.25
C GLU A 7 -0.90 19.58 -23.01
N ARG A 8 -2.13 20.01 -22.69
CA ARG A 8 -2.74 21.21 -23.28
C ARG A 8 -1.97 22.49 -22.93
N LEU A 9 -1.50 22.61 -21.69
CA LEU A 9 -0.72 23.77 -21.26
C LEU A 9 0.61 23.84 -21.99
N VAL A 10 1.35 22.72 -22.05
CA VAL A 10 2.63 22.66 -22.76
C VAL A 10 2.46 23.02 -24.24
N ALA A 11 1.46 22.44 -24.92
CA ALA A 11 1.18 22.75 -26.31
C ALA A 11 0.83 24.23 -26.54
N ALA A 12 0.08 24.85 -25.63
CA ALA A 12 -0.24 26.27 -25.72
C ALA A 12 1.00 27.17 -25.56
N ILE A 13 1.86 26.86 -24.60
CA ILE A 13 3.10 27.62 -24.36
C ILE A 13 4.06 27.48 -25.55
N GLU A 14 4.18 26.27 -26.11
CA GLU A 14 5.00 26.00 -27.30
C GLU A 14 4.45 26.74 -28.54
N ALA A 15 3.14 26.81 -28.71
CA ALA A 15 2.51 27.53 -29.82
C ALA A 15 2.72 29.06 -29.75
N GLU A 16 2.78 29.63 -28.55
CA GLU A 16 3.12 31.04 -28.32
C GLU A 16 4.63 31.32 -28.37
N GLY A 17 5.46 30.29 -28.56
CA GLY A 17 6.92 30.42 -28.71
C GLY A 17 7.68 30.65 -27.41
N ALA A 18 7.04 30.46 -26.24
CA ALA A 18 7.63 30.70 -24.91
C ALA A 18 8.40 32.03 -24.80
N THR A 19 7.74 33.12 -25.18
CA THR A 19 8.35 34.44 -25.39
C THR A 19 8.81 35.12 -24.10
N THR A 20 8.27 34.73 -22.94
CA THR A 20 8.65 35.29 -21.64
C THR A 20 9.55 34.33 -20.84
N PRO A 21 10.39 34.84 -19.91
CA PRO A 21 11.19 34.00 -19.02
C PRO A 21 10.35 33.00 -18.20
N GLU A 22 9.16 33.40 -17.76
CA GLU A 22 8.25 32.57 -16.97
C GLU A 22 7.76 31.37 -17.79
N LEU A 23 7.40 31.59 -19.06
CA LEU A 23 6.96 30.51 -19.95
C LEU A 23 8.07 29.48 -20.21
N LYS A 24 9.33 29.94 -20.31
CA LYS A 24 10.50 29.05 -20.44
C LYS A 24 10.70 28.23 -19.17
N GLU A 25 10.61 28.85 -17.99
CA GLU A 25 10.73 28.14 -16.72
C GLU A 25 9.64 27.06 -16.55
N ILE A 26 8.40 27.36 -16.94
CA ILE A 26 7.30 26.38 -16.91
C ILE A 26 7.61 25.19 -17.82
N LEU A 27 8.16 25.41 -19.02
CA LEU A 27 8.55 24.33 -19.93
C LEU A 27 9.72 23.50 -19.39
N GLU A 28 10.71 24.13 -18.76
CA GLU A 28 11.83 23.45 -18.10
C GLU A 28 11.38 22.57 -16.93
N LYS A 29 10.29 22.96 -16.26
CA LYS A 29 9.70 22.26 -15.11
C LYS A 29 8.44 21.47 -15.47
N LYS A 30 8.17 21.20 -16.75
CA LYS A 30 6.92 20.56 -17.20
C LYS A 30 6.63 19.20 -16.55
N GLN A 31 7.65 18.48 -16.10
CA GLN A 31 7.55 17.22 -15.36
C GLN A 31 6.87 17.33 -13.99
N PHE A 32 6.70 18.55 -13.46
CA PHE A 32 5.99 18.82 -12.20
C PHE A 32 4.53 19.21 -12.40
N LEU A 33 4.08 19.44 -13.65
CA LEU A 33 2.70 19.81 -13.95
C LEU A 33 1.71 18.65 -13.74
N ILE A 34 2.20 17.41 -13.81
CA ILE A 34 1.40 16.21 -13.58
C ILE A 34 1.44 15.89 -12.09
N LYS A 35 0.27 15.82 -11.43
CA LYS A 35 0.17 15.34 -10.04
C LYS A 35 0.85 13.97 -9.94
N ARG A 36 1.80 13.85 -9.02
CA ARG A 36 2.45 12.58 -8.70
C ARG A 36 1.63 11.83 -7.65
N SER A 37 1.61 10.52 -7.79
CA SER A 37 1.03 9.61 -6.80
C SER A 37 2.17 9.01 -5.99
N HIS A 38 2.20 9.29 -4.68
CA HIS A 38 3.27 8.83 -3.79
C HIS A 38 2.85 7.51 -3.13
N TRP A 39 3.67 6.48 -3.31
CA TRP A 39 3.41 5.14 -2.79
C TRP A 39 4.56 4.66 -1.90
N ILE A 40 4.21 4.13 -0.73
CA ILE A 40 5.12 3.40 0.14
C ILE A 40 4.73 1.93 0.12
N PHE A 41 5.67 1.08 -0.28
CA PHE A 41 5.48 -0.37 -0.34
C PHE A 41 6.32 -1.08 0.70
N GLY A 42 5.70 -2.04 1.39
CA GLY A 42 6.43 -2.90 2.32
C GLY A 42 5.62 -4.11 2.76
N GLY A 43 6.31 -5.07 3.36
CA GLY A 43 5.70 -6.27 3.94
C GLY A 43 5.18 -6.03 5.35
N ASP A 44 4.56 -7.06 5.93
CA ASP A 44 4.02 -6.99 7.28
C ASP A 44 5.08 -6.74 8.36
N GLY A 45 6.28 -7.33 8.25
CA GLY A 45 7.34 -7.08 9.22
C GLY A 45 7.80 -5.63 9.28
N TRP A 46 7.69 -4.89 8.19
CA TRP A 46 7.92 -3.44 8.23
C TRP A 46 6.73 -2.71 8.88
N ALA A 47 5.52 -2.92 8.37
CA ALA A 47 4.36 -2.13 8.76
C ALA A 47 3.86 -2.41 10.19
N TYR A 48 3.96 -3.67 10.65
CA TYR A 48 3.43 -4.09 11.95
C TYR A 48 4.48 -3.99 13.06
N ASP A 49 5.76 -4.15 12.72
CA ASP A 49 6.87 -4.24 13.67
C ASP A 49 7.83 -3.05 13.58
N ILE A 50 8.92 -3.17 12.82
CA ILE A 50 10.07 -2.25 12.91
C ILE A 50 9.74 -0.84 12.40
N GLY A 51 8.92 -0.75 11.36
CA GLY A 51 8.53 0.51 10.72
C GLY A 51 7.23 1.09 11.29
N PHE A 52 6.55 0.39 12.21
CA PHE A 52 5.21 0.79 12.64
C PHE A 52 5.16 2.22 13.19
N GLY A 53 6.12 2.64 14.02
CA GLY A 53 6.12 4.00 14.55
C GLY A 53 6.23 5.07 13.45
N GLY A 54 6.94 4.78 12.36
CA GLY A 54 7.01 5.66 11.20
C GLY A 54 5.74 5.63 10.35
N VAL A 55 5.17 4.45 10.14
CA VAL A 55 3.88 4.28 9.43
C VAL A 55 2.78 5.04 10.15
N ASP A 56 2.67 4.86 11.47
CA ASP A 56 1.73 5.58 12.34
C ASP A 56 1.87 7.09 12.18
N HIS A 57 3.09 7.61 12.28
CA HIS A 57 3.37 9.04 12.15
C HIS A 57 3.04 9.60 10.76
N VAL A 58 3.37 8.86 9.69
CA VAL A 58 3.05 9.27 8.30
C VAL A 58 1.54 9.28 8.08
N LEU A 59 0.81 8.27 8.56
CA LEU A 59 -0.65 8.24 8.47
C LEU A 59 -1.28 9.36 9.31
N ALA A 60 -0.71 9.71 10.47
CA ALA A 60 -1.19 10.79 11.32
C ALA A 60 -0.98 12.18 10.70
N SER A 61 -0.04 12.34 9.76
CA SER A 61 0.33 13.64 9.18
C SER A 61 -0.78 14.31 8.37
N GLY A 62 -1.72 13.54 7.82
CA GLY A 62 -2.77 14.05 6.94
C GLY A 62 -2.33 14.31 5.50
N GLU A 63 -1.07 14.04 5.15
CA GLU A 63 -0.55 14.24 3.80
C GLU A 63 -1.10 13.21 2.78
N ASP A 64 -1.19 13.62 1.51
CA ASP A 64 -1.65 12.78 0.38
C ASP A 64 -0.59 11.73 0.01
N ILE A 65 -0.66 10.58 0.68
CA ILE A 65 0.27 9.46 0.54
C ILE A 65 -0.44 8.12 0.65
N ASN A 66 -0.04 7.17 -0.18
CA ASN A 66 -0.60 5.82 -0.23
C ASN A 66 0.38 4.80 0.33
N ILE A 67 -0.04 4.03 1.33
CA ILE A 67 0.72 2.91 1.88
C ILE A 67 0.07 1.61 1.45
N PHE A 68 0.83 0.72 0.82
CA PHE A 68 0.39 -0.62 0.45
C PHE A 68 1.22 -1.67 1.19
N VAL A 69 0.57 -2.40 2.08
CA VAL A 69 1.17 -3.46 2.89
C VAL A 69 0.87 -4.82 2.28
N PHE A 70 1.92 -5.54 1.90
CA PHE A 70 1.83 -6.94 1.47
C PHE A 70 1.91 -7.84 2.70
N ASP A 71 0.77 -8.20 3.27
CA ASP A 71 0.71 -8.94 4.53
C ASP A 71 0.84 -10.45 4.25
N THR A 72 2.06 -10.95 4.45
CA THR A 72 2.39 -12.38 4.36
C THR A 72 2.32 -13.06 5.72
N GLU A 73 1.96 -12.34 6.78
CA GLU A 73 1.83 -12.87 8.14
C GLU A 73 3.10 -13.42 8.77
N VAL A 74 4.25 -13.24 8.13
CA VAL A 74 5.59 -13.66 8.59
C VAL A 74 6.65 -12.80 7.91
N TYR A 75 7.86 -12.78 8.46
CA TYR A 75 9.00 -12.19 7.76
C TYR A 75 9.49 -13.15 6.67
N SER A 76 8.81 -13.11 5.53
CA SER A 76 9.00 -14.07 4.44
C SER A 76 10.45 -14.10 3.93
N ASN A 77 11.04 -12.94 3.64
CA ASN A 77 12.36 -12.84 3.04
C ASN A 77 13.49 -13.45 3.90
N THR A 78 13.38 -13.33 5.23
CA THR A 78 14.43 -13.76 6.16
C THR A 78 14.24 -15.19 6.66
N GLY A 79 13.29 -15.96 6.11
CA GLY A 79 13.10 -17.38 6.44
C GLY A 79 11.83 -17.68 7.25
N GLY A 80 10.88 -16.75 7.33
CA GLY A 80 9.57 -16.99 7.96
C GLY A 80 9.60 -16.85 9.47
N GLN A 81 10.22 -15.79 9.99
CA GLN A 81 10.08 -15.40 11.40
C GLN A 81 8.67 -14.91 11.71
N ALA A 82 8.22 -15.14 12.93
CA ALA A 82 6.99 -14.57 13.43
C ALA A 82 7.05 -13.04 13.45
N SER A 83 5.97 -12.40 13.00
CA SER A 83 5.73 -10.95 13.06
C SER A 83 4.58 -10.66 14.03
N LYS A 84 4.33 -9.37 14.32
CA LYS A 84 3.09 -8.97 14.98
C LYS A 84 1.84 -9.18 14.10
N SER A 85 1.99 -9.41 12.80
CA SER A 85 0.88 -9.77 11.91
C SER A 85 0.63 -11.29 11.83
N THR A 86 1.53 -12.14 12.35
CA THR A 86 1.31 -13.59 12.43
C THR A 86 0.04 -13.91 13.23
N ASN A 87 -0.79 -14.82 12.70
CA ASN A 87 -2.03 -15.25 13.35
C ASN A 87 -1.79 -16.08 14.61
N ILE A 88 -2.81 -16.14 15.48
CA ILE A 88 -2.78 -17.02 16.65
C ILE A 88 -2.60 -18.48 16.22
N ALA A 89 -1.83 -19.25 16.98
CA ALA A 89 -1.49 -20.65 16.72
C ALA A 89 -0.66 -20.93 15.45
N ALA A 90 -0.39 -19.94 14.60
CA ALA A 90 0.47 -20.13 13.45
C ALA A 90 1.91 -20.43 13.89
N VAL A 91 2.52 -21.44 13.27
CA VAL A 91 3.90 -21.86 13.53
C VAL A 91 4.84 -21.11 12.58
N ALA A 92 5.83 -20.45 13.15
CA ALA A 92 6.86 -19.69 12.44
C ALA A 92 8.17 -19.75 13.24
N GLN A 93 9.29 -19.28 12.69
CA GLN A 93 10.51 -19.15 13.51
C GLN A 93 10.24 -18.18 14.67
N PHE A 94 10.76 -18.49 15.85
CA PHE A 94 10.45 -17.82 17.13
C PHE A 94 9.00 -18.00 17.64
N ALA A 95 8.17 -18.77 16.95
CA ALA A 95 6.84 -19.22 17.36
C ALA A 95 6.65 -20.72 17.09
N ALA A 96 7.64 -21.54 17.49
CA ALA A 96 7.68 -22.97 17.18
C ALA A 96 6.50 -23.76 17.78
N SER A 97 5.95 -23.31 18.90
CA SER A 97 4.75 -23.89 19.54
C SER A 97 3.45 -23.18 19.13
N GLY A 98 3.49 -22.42 18.03
CA GLY A 98 2.42 -21.52 17.61
C GLY A 98 2.47 -20.18 18.35
N LYS A 99 2.12 -19.09 17.65
CA LYS A 99 2.04 -17.76 18.28
C LYS A 99 0.89 -17.71 19.29
N ARG A 100 1.19 -17.29 20.52
CA ARG A 100 0.23 -17.24 21.64
C ARG A 100 -0.70 -16.01 21.61
N THR A 101 -0.29 -14.95 20.93
CA THR A 101 -1.02 -13.68 20.88
C THR A 101 -1.76 -13.52 19.56
N LYS A 102 -2.91 -12.85 19.60
CA LYS A 102 -3.67 -12.52 18.38
C LYS A 102 -2.84 -11.65 17.42
N LYS A 103 -3.22 -11.67 16.14
CA LYS A 103 -2.73 -10.73 15.13
C LYS A 103 -2.99 -9.29 15.59
N LYS A 104 -2.00 -8.43 15.46
CA LYS A 104 -2.17 -6.99 15.68
C LYS A 104 -3.11 -6.46 14.60
N ASP A 105 -4.13 -5.71 14.98
CA ASP A 105 -5.08 -5.14 14.02
C ASP A 105 -4.63 -3.75 13.58
N LEU A 106 -3.76 -3.71 12.56
CA LEU A 106 -3.22 -2.45 12.02
C LEU A 106 -4.32 -1.59 11.39
N GLY A 107 -5.29 -2.21 10.72
CA GLY A 107 -6.41 -1.51 10.10
C GLY A 107 -7.26 -0.79 11.15
N MET A 108 -7.63 -1.48 12.24
CA MET A 108 -8.38 -0.88 13.33
C MET A 108 -7.63 0.26 14.04
N MET A 109 -6.31 0.11 14.22
CA MET A 109 -5.49 1.19 14.76
C MET A 109 -5.49 2.43 13.85
N ALA A 110 -5.28 2.26 12.55
CA ALA A 110 -5.30 3.36 11.59
C ALA A 110 -6.69 4.02 11.47
N MET A 111 -7.77 3.24 11.57
CA MET A 111 -9.14 3.78 11.57
C MET A 111 -9.41 4.72 12.75
N SER A 112 -8.68 4.60 13.87
CA SER A 112 -8.90 5.44 15.05
C SER A 112 -8.61 6.93 14.83
N TYR A 113 -7.82 7.29 13.81
CA TYR A 113 -7.59 8.68 13.42
C TYR A 113 -8.83 9.35 12.82
N GLY A 114 -9.71 8.59 12.17
CA GLY A 114 -10.92 9.09 11.51
C GLY A 114 -10.71 9.80 10.16
N TYR A 115 -9.48 10.23 9.84
CA TYR A 115 -9.12 10.89 8.58
C TYR A 115 -8.17 10.10 7.68
N VAL A 116 -7.94 8.82 8.00
CA VAL A 116 -7.13 7.89 7.19
C VAL A 116 -8.07 6.98 6.41
N TYR A 117 -7.89 6.89 5.08
CA TYR A 117 -8.57 5.87 4.28
C TYR A 117 -7.93 4.51 4.59
N VAL A 118 -8.73 3.53 5.00
CA VAL A 118 -8.24 2.19 5.34
C VAL A 118 -9.02 1.13 4.57
N ALA A 119 -8.32 0.24 3.89
CA ALA A 119 -8.91 -0.91 3.23
C ALA A 119 -8.11 -2.19 3.47
N GLN A 120 -8.83 -3.30 3.65
CA GLN A 120 -8.28 -4.64 3.59
C GLN A 120 -8.77 -5.31 2.31
N VAL A 121 -7.85 -5.99 1.62
CA VAL A 121 -8.11 -6.56 0.29
C VAL A 121 -7.49 -7.95 0.18
N ALA A 122 -8.15 -8.81 -0.59
CA ALA A 122 -7.62 -10.11 -0.98
C ALA A 122 -8.02 -10.37 -2.44
N MET A 123 -7.04 -10.36 -3.36
CA MET A 123 -7.29 -10.42 -4.80
C MET A 123 -8.11 -11.65 -5.21
N GLY A 124 -7.80 -12.80 -4.62
CA GLY A 124 -8.49 -14.05 -4.90
C GLY A 124 -9.91 -14.13 -4.34
N ALA A 125 -10.24 -13.31 -3.33
CA ALA A 125 -11.60 -13.20 -2.80
C ALA A 125 -12.46 -12.31 -3.71
N ASP A 126 -12.00 -11.09 -4.02
CA ASP A 126 -12.70 -10.18 -4.93
C ASP A 126 -11.72 -9.21 -5.62
N LYS A 127 -11.55 -9.40 -6.93
CA LYS A 127 -10.70 -8.54 -7.77
C LYS A 127 -11.30 -7.15 -7.97
N ASN A 128 -12.62 -7.05 -8.03
CA ASN A 128 -13.29 -5.76 -8.21
C ASN A 128 -13.16 -4.93 -6.94
N GLN A 129 -13.26 -5.56 -5.76
CA GLN A 129 -13.02 -4.89 -4.49
C GLN A 129 -11.58 -4.39 -4.37
N LEU A 130 -10.58 -5.19 -4.78
CA LEU A 130 -9.19 -4.74 -4.83
C LEU A 130 -9.03 -3.50 -5.72
N MET A 131 -9.55 -3.56 -6.96
CA MET A 131 -9.45 -2.44 -7.89
C MET A 131 -10.16 -1.18 -7.37
N LYS A 132 -11.32 -1.36 -6.73
CA LYS A 132 -12.06 -0.28 -6.09
C LYS A 132 -11.27 0.35 -4.95
N ALA A 133 -10.72 -0.45 -4.05
CA ALA A 133 -9.94 0.04 -2.90
C ALA A 133 -8.69 0.80 -3.34
N VAL A 134 -7.97 0.32 -4.36
CA VAL A 134 -6.80 1.01 -4.91
C VAL A 134 -7.20 2.35 -5.55
N ALA A 135 -8.29 2.38 -6.32
CA ALA A 135 -8.76 3.60 -6.95
C ALA A 135 -9.28 4.64 -5.94
N GLU A 136 -10.00 4.20 -4.90
CA GLU A 136 -10.50 5.07 -3.83
C GLU A 136 -9.34 5.61 -2.97
N ALA A 137 -8.39 4.76 -2.58
CA ALA A 137 -7.21 5.17 -1.82
C ALA A 137 -6.39 6.24 -2.55
N GLU A 138 -6.13 6.05 -3.84
CA GLU A 138 -5.34 7.01 -4.65
C GLU A 138 -6.07 8.34 -4.85
N ALA A 139 -7.41 8.29 -4.96
CA ALA A 139 -8.24 9.47 -5.12
C ALA A 139 -8.52 10.20 -3.80
N TYR A 140 -8.31 9.55 -2.65
CA TYR A 140 -8.54 10.15 -1.35
C TYR A 140 -7.54 11.29 -1.09
N PRO A 141 -7.99 12.51 -0.79
CA PRO A 141 -7.11 13.66 -0.60
C PRO A 141 -6.50 13.66 0.81
N GLY A 142 -5.70 12.63 1.12
CA GLY A 142 -5.11 12.41 2.43
C GLY A 142 -4.41 11.06 2.53
N PRO A 143 -4.09 10.60 3.75
CA PRO A 143 -3.35 9.37 3.96
C PRO A 143 -4.23 8.15 3.71
N SER A 144 -3.68 7.18 2.99
CA SER A 144 -4.34 5.93 2.63
C SER A 144 -3.51 4.71 3.03
N LEU A 145 -4.17 3.69 3.60
CA LEU A 145 -3.57 2.42 3.98
C LEU A 145 -4.35 1.26 3.36
N ILE A 146 -3.70 0.50 2.49
CA ILE A 146 -4.21 -0.76 1.95
C ILE A 146 -3.40 -1.90 2.55
N ILE A 147 -4.09 -2.86 3.18
CA ILE A 147 -3.50 -4.10 3.69
C ILE A 147 -3.97 -5.25 2.81
N ALA A 148 -3.06 -5.83 2.03
CA ALA A 148 -3.36 -6.88 1.08
C ALA A 148 -2.87 -8.24 1.58
N TYR A 149 -3.79 -9.20 1.77
CA TYR A 149 -3.41 -10.56 2.11
C TYR A 149 -2.57 -11.17 0.98
N SER A 150 -1.35 -11.62 1.30
CA SER A 150 -0.35 -12.06 0.33
C SER A 150 0.11 -13.50 0.66
N PRO A 151 -0.47 -14.53 0.03
CA PRO A 151 -0.03 -15.91 0.24
C PRO A 151 1.45 -16.08 -0.07
N CYS A 152 2.13 -16.84 0.79
CA CYS A 152 3.57 -17.05 0.73
C CYS A 152 3.90 -18.54 0.81
N ILE A 153 5.05 -18.93 0.26
CA ILE A 153 5.59 -20.29 0.41
C ILE A 153 5.73 -20.70 1.87
N ASN A 154 5.99 -19.74 2.78
CA ASN A 154 6.12 -20.00 4.21
C ASN A 154 4.80 -20.44 4.87
N HIS A 155 3.65 -20.22 4.24
CA HIS A 155 2.37 -20.75 4.71
C HIS A 155 2.24 -22.26 4.51
N GLY A 156 3.11 -22.88 3.70
CA GLY A 156 3.05 -24.31 3.44
C GLY A 156 1.73 -24.74 2.78
N ILE A 157 1.24 -23.95 1.82
CA ILE A 157 -0.02 -24.20 1.10
C ILE A 157 0.01 -25.60 0.48
N LYS A 158 -0.82 -26.52 1.01
CA LYS A 158 -0.83 -27.94 0.61
C LYS A 158 -1.11 -28.14 -0.88
N ALA A 159 -1.96 -27.29 -1.44
CA ALA A 159 -2.31 -27.34 -2.87
C ALA A 159 -1.26 -26.67 -3.78
N GLY A 160 -0.17 -26.15 -3.20
CA GLY A 160 0.90 -25.45 -3.90
C GLY A 160 0.58 -23.98 -4.22
N MET A 161 1.62 -23.21 -4.54
CA MET A 161 1.49 -21.77 -4.84
C MET A 161 0.67 -21.47 -6.10
N GLY A 162 0.50 -22.43 -7.01
CA GLY A 162 -0.42 -22.29 -8.14
C GLY A 162 -1.89 -22.09 -7.72
N LYS A 163 -2.21 -22.34 -6.45
CA LYS A 163 -3.54 -22.12 -5.85
C LYS A 163 -3.61 -20.90 -4.93
N ALA A 164 -2.62 -20.01 -4.94
CA ALA A 164 -2.57 -18.83 -4.07
C ALA A 164 -3.86 -17.96 -4.12
N GLN A 165 -4.44 -17.74 -5.30
CA GLN A 165 -5.70 -17.01 -5.43
C GLN A 165 -6.87 -17.74 -4.77
N GLU A 166 -6.89 -19.07 -4.87
CA GLU A 166 -7.92 -19.87 -4.20
C GLU A 166 -7.75 -19.87 -2.68
N GLU A 167 -6.51 -19.84 -2.18
CA GLU A 167 -6.24 -19.65 -0.76
C GLU A 167 -6.67 -18.28 -0.26
N GLN A 168 -6.42 -17.20 -1.02
CA GLN A 168 -6.95 -15.86 -0.71
C GLN A 168 -8.47 -15.83 -0.64
N ARG A 169 -9.16 -16.63 -1.44
CA ARG A 169 -10.64 -16.70 -1.44
C ARG A 169 -11.19 -17.41 -0.19
N LYS A 170 -10.41 -18.30 0.43
CA LYS A 170 -10.82 -19.09 1.59
C LYS A 170 -10.51 -18.38 2.93
N ALA A 171 -9.54 -17.48 2.92
CA ALA A 171 -9.12 -16.67 4.06
C ALA A 171 -10.22 -15.67 4.46
#